data_AF-A0A150KLL6-F1
#
_entry.id   AF-A0A150KLL6-F1
#
_cell.length_a   1.000
_cell.length_b   1.000
_cell.length_c   1.000
_cell.angle_alpha   90.00
_cell.angle_beta   90.00
_cell.angle_gamma   90.00
#
_symmetry.space_group_name_H-M   'P 1'
#
loop_
_entity.id
_entity.type
_entity.pdbx_description
1 polymer ?
#
loop_
_entity_poly.entity_id
_entity_poly.type
_entity_poly.pdbx_seq_one_letter_code
_entity_poly.pdbx_strand_id
1 'polypeptide(L)' 'MPSLAKRIAKNDFINTNMIGFAAIDLKRDPTSWSDLGTYNEVLQELKLLWHVLVRYGKPVRNFVQIN' A
#
# COMPACT_ATOMS: atom_id res chain seq x y z
N MET A 1 -10.95 -1.28 -5.68
CA MET A 1 -9.54 -1.30 -5.26
C MET A 1 -8.90 -2.61 -5.72
N PRO A 2 -7.77 -2.59 -6.44
CA PRO A 2 -7.01 -3.80 -6.82
C PRO A 2 -6.69 -4.70 -5.60
N SER A 3 -6.44 -5.99 -5.81
CA SER A 3 -6.22 -6.99 -4.74
C SER A 3 -5.12 -6.59 -3.76
N LEU A 4 -3.95 -6.18 -4.27
CA LEU A 4 -2.82 -5.76 -3.43
C LEU A 4 -3.13 -4.52 -2.61
N ALA A 5 -3.80 -3.53 -3.21
CA ALA A 5 -4.25 -2.33 -2.52
C ALA A 5 -5.24 -2.67 -1.40
N LYS A 6 -6.20 -3.59 -1.63
CA LYS A 6 -7.11 -4.07 -0.58
C LYS A 6 -6.37 -4.73 0.57
N ARG A 7 -5.34 -5.55 0.29
CA ARG A 7 -4.58 -6.28 1.31
C ARG A 7 -3.85 -5.35 2.28
N ILE A 8 -3.39 -4.19 1.82
CA ILE A 8 -2.62 -3.24 2.65
C ILE A 8 -3.46 -2.09 3.19
N ALA A 9 -4.71 -1.95 2.76
CA ALA A 9 -5.59 -0.87 3.19
C ALA A 9 -6.05 -1.05 4.64
N LYS A 10 -6.26 0.08 5.32
CA LYS A 10 -6.93 0.13 6.62
C LYS A 10 -8.11 1.08 6.54
N ASN A 11 -9.30 0.60 6.91
CA ASN A 11 -10.56 1.35 6.82
C ASN A 11 -10.78 1.94 5.41
N ASP A 12 -10.50 1.17 4.37
CA ASP A 12 -10.56 1.60 2.96
C ASP A 12 -9.59 2.73 2.55
N PHE A 13 -8.64 3.10 3.42
CA PHE A 13 -7.58 4.06 3.12
C PHE A 13 -6.22 3.39 3.00
N ILE A 14 -5.39 3.95 2.12
CA ILE A 14 -3.97 3.61 1.99
C ILE A 14 -3.18 4.90 2.20
N ASN A 15 -2.10 4.81 2.99
CA ASN A 15 -1.13 5.89 3.14
C ASN A 15 0.28 5.42 2.79
N THR A 16 1.22 6.36 2.74
CA THR A 16 2.61 6.09 2.37
C THR A 16 3.29 5.09 3.29
N ASN A 17 2.98 5.13 4.60
CA ASN A 17 3.53 4.19 5.59
C ASN A 17 3.10 2.74 5.30
N MET A 18 1.84 2.52 4.94
CA MET A 18 1.33 1.18 4.59
C MET A 18 2.05 0.60 3.37
N ILE A 19 2.25 1.42 2.32
CA ILE A 19 2.98 0.98 1.12
C ILE A 19 4.44 0.66 1.45
N GLY A 20 5.10 1.54 2.22
CA GLY A 20 6.50 1.34 2.63
C GLY A 20 6.69 0.09 3.49
N PHE A 21 5.78 -0.13 4.45
CA PHE A 21 5.81 -1.34 5.27
C PHE A 21 5.60 -2.59 4.44
N ALA A 22 4.64 -2.60 3.52
CA ALA A 22 4.41 -3.72 2.61
C ALA A 22 5.64 -4.05 1.75
N ALA A 23 6.38 -3.05 1.28
CA ALA A 23 7.62 -3.26 0.53
C ALA A 23 8.73 -3.89 1.40
N ILE A 24 8.85 -3.48 2.66
CA ILE A 24 9.78 -4.08 3.62
C ILE A 24 9.38 -5.53 3.92
N ASP A 25 8.08 -5.78 4.12
CA ASP A 25 7.53 -7.11 4.40
C ASP A 25 7.74 -8.07 3.24
N LEU A 26 7.40 -7.65 2.01
CA LEU A 26 7.68 -8.41 0.78
C LEU A 26 9.18 -8.75 0.63
N LYS A 27 10.07 -7.81 1.00
CA LYS A 27 11.52 -8.05 0.92
C LYS A 27 12.00 -9.08 1.94
N ARG A 28 11.39 -9.10 3.13
CA ARG A 28 11.77 -9.99 4.24
C ARG A 28 11.20 -11.39 4.07
N ASP A 29 9.97 -11.50 3.61
CA ASP A 29 9.28 -12.76 3.39
C ASP A 29 8.47 -12.73 2.08
N PRO A 30 9.11 -13.00 0.93
CA PRO A 30 8.41 -13.03 -0.35
C PRO A 30 7.33 -14.13 -0.45
N THR A 31 7.46 -15.20 0.33
CA THR A 31 6.58 -16.37 0.22
C THR A 31 5.17 -16.06 0.73
N SER A 32 5.03 -15.24 1.77
CA SER A 32 3.71 -14.82 2.27
C SER A 32 2.92 -13.92 1.31
N TRP A 33 3.54 -13.46 0.22
CA TRP A 33 2.93 -12.62 -0.83
C TRP A 33 2.67 -13.38 -2.14
N SER A 34 3.04 -14.66 -2.20
CA SER A 34 2.96 -15.47 -3.42
C SER A 34 1.54 -15.68 -3.96
N ASP A 35 0.51 -15.49 -3.13
CA ASP A 35 -0.89 -15.49 -3.53
C ASP A 35 -1.26 -14.26 -4.39
N LEU A 36 -0.45 -13.20 -4.34
CA LEU A 36 -0.62 -11.99 -5.14
C LEU A 36 0.28 -11.94 -6.38
N GLY A 37 1.23 -12.87 -6.53
CA GLY A 37 2.12 -12.97 -7.68
C GLY A 37 3.58 -13.19 -7.32
N THR A 38 4.45 -13.09 -8.31
CA THR A 38 5.90 -13.15 -8.11
C THR A 38 6.40 -11.89 -7.39
N TYR A 39 7.57 -12.00 -6.74
CA TYR A 39 8.22 -10.86 -6.07
C TYR A 39 8.26 -9.59 -6.92
N ASN A 40 8.62 -9.70 -8.21
CA ASN A 40 8.74 -8.55 -9.10
C ASN A 40 7.38 -7.93 -9.45
N GLU A 41 6.35 -8.74 -9.63
CA GLU A 41 4.98 -8.27 -9.90
C GLU A 41 4.44 -7.51 -8.68
N VAL A 42 4.54 -8.10 -7.49
CA VAL A 42 4.07 -7.48 -6.24
C VAL A 42 4.84 -6.18 -5.96
N LEU A 43 6.16 -6.16 -6.17
CA LEU A 43 6.98 -4.96 -5.99
C LEU A 43 6.59 -3.85 -6.99
N GLN A 44 6.34 -4.22 -8.24
CA GLN A 44 5.92 -3.26 -9.26
C GLN A 44 4.54 -2.68 -8.96
N GLU A 45 3.60 -3.49 -8.48
CA GLU A 45 2.29 -3.00 -8.03
C GLU A 45 2.41 -2.04 -6.84
N LEU A 46 3.24 -2.36 -5.83
CA LEU A 46 3.52 -1.45 -4.72
C LEU A 46 4.08 -0.10 -5.20
N LYS A 47 4.98 -0.12 -6.19
CA LYS A 47 5.52 1.08 -6.83
C LYS A 47 4.43 1.87 -7.57
N LEU A 48 3.50 1.19 -8.26
CA LEU A 48 2.38 1.86 -8.92
C LEU A 48 1.44 2.51 -7.91
N LEU A 49 1.15 1.86 -6.78
CA LEU A 49 0.37 2.46 -5.70
C LEU A 49 1.06 3.71 -5.13
N TRP A 50 2.37 3.67 -4.97
CA TRP A 50 3.14 4.84 -4.57
C TRP A 50 2.97 6.00 -5.57
N HIS A 51 3.13 5.73 -6.87
CA HIS A 51 2.95 6.74 -7.92
C HIS A 51 1.53 7.32 -7.93
N VAL A 52 0.50 6.48 -7.77
CA VAL A 52 -0.89 6.92 -7.69
C VAL A 52 -1.11 7.80 -6.46
N LEU A 53 -0.60 7.40 -5.29
CA LEU A 53 -0.75 8.16 -4.06
C LEU A 53 -0.03 9.51 -4.13
N VAL A 54 1.19 9.56 -4.66
CA VAL A 54 1.94 10.82 -4.81
C VAL A 54 1.26 11.76 -5.81
N ARG A 55 0.70 11.23 -6.90
CA ARG A 55 0.09 12.05 -7.95
C ARG A 55 -1.32 12.50 -7.64
N TYR A 56 -2.11 11.65 -6.99
CA TYR A 56 -3.56 11.85 -6.82
C TYR A 56 -4.02 11.83 -5.36
N GLY A 57 -3.16 11.45 -4.43
CA GLY A 57 -3.47 11.44 -3.00
C GLY A 57 -3.68 12.84 -2.43
N LYS A 58 -4.25 12.89 -1.23
CA LYS A 58 -4.42 14.12 -0.47
C LYS A 58 -3.62 14.01 0.83
N PRO A 59 -3.06 15.12 1.34
CA PRO A 59 -2.49 15.14 2.67
C PRO A 59 -3.52 14.65 3.68
N VAL A 60 -3.10 13.78 4.59
CA VAL A 60 -3.89 13.44 5.77
C VAL A 60 -3.89 14.69 6.65
N ARG A 61 -4.82 15.60 6.41
CA ARG A 61 -5.08 16.69 7.36
C ARG A 61 -5.65 16.01 8.60
N ASN A 62 -5.07 16.30 9.77
CA ASN A 62 -5.63 15.87 11.05
C ASN A 62 -7.13 16.14 11.02
N PHE A 63 -7.95 15.09 10.95
CA PHE A 63 -9.36 15.20 11.25
C PHE A 63 -9.41 15.47 12.75
N VAL A 64 -9.35 16.75 13.12
CA VAL A 64 -9.86 17.17 14.42
C VAL A 64 -11.35 16.88 14.33
N GLN A 65 -11.77 15.73 14.85
CA GLN A 65 -13.14 15.54 15.27
C GLN A 65 -13.39 16.59 16.34
N ILE A 66 -14.04 17.67 15.94
CA ILE A 66 -14.72 18.55 16.90
C ILE A 66 -15.88 17.71 17.42
N ASN A 67 -15.72 17.21 18.64
CA ASN A 67 -16.83 16.71 19.46
C ASN A 67 -17.74 17.87 19.85
#